data_AF-A0A9E5R0J0-F1
#
_entry.id   AF-A0A9E5R0J0-F1
#
_cell.length_a   1.000
_cell.length_b   1.000
_cell.length_c   1.000
_cell.angle_alpha   90.00
_cell.angle_beta   90.00
_cell.angle_gamma   90.00
#
_symmetry.space_group_name_H-M   'P 1'
#
loop_
_entity.id
_entity.type
_entity.pdbx_description
1 polymer ?
#
loop_
_entity_poly.entity_id
_entity_poly.type
_entity_poly.pdbx_seq_one_letter_code
_entity_poly.pdbx_strand_id
1 'polypeptide(L)'
;MVEFLNEKKTKPQRMYYFGTDVEDGKMKEKMELVAFIKSFPNKLTLIKSASYILHNTNFVLMRDLVLNETSAILQDDTGVRYETLKEQNWQIQLYGKYARPVADFGSYTFQPALNQAYQTTKDIKKLNFTYGYHWKTDNTSLMICRKPKK
;
A
#
# COMPACT_ATOMS: atom_id res chain seq x y z
N MET A 1 -13.60 -18.69 -1.08
CA MET A 1 -13.58 -18.16 0.29
C MET A 1 -13.07 -19.27 1.19
N VAL A 2 -12.14 -18.95 2.08
CA VAL A 2 -11.63 -19.87 3.10
C VAL A 2 -12.07 -19.32 4.45
N GLU A 3 -12.80 -20.10 5.23
CA GLU A 3 -13.15 -19.77 6.62
C GLU A 3 -12.23 -20.53 7.56
N PHE A 4 -11.69 -19.86 8.57
CA PHE A 4 -10.80 -20.44 9.56
C PHE A 4 -11.02 -19.79 10.92
N LEU A 5 -10.72 -20.51 12.00
CA LEU A 5 -10.78 -20.00 13.37
C LEU A 5 -9.37 -20.00 13.95
N ASN A 6 -8.82 -18.82 14.22
CA ASN A 6 -7.58 -18.72 14.98
C ASN A 6 -7.83 -19.15 16.44
N GLU A 7 -6.91 -19.92 17.02
CA GLU A 7 -7.01 -20.45 18.40
C GLU A 7 -7.29 -19.37 19.46
N LYS A 8 -6.87 -18.13 19.21
CA LYS A 8 -7.05 -16.98 20.12
C LYS A 8 -8.31 -16.18 19.85
N LYS A 9 -9.18 -16.62 18.94
CA LYS A 9 -10.41 -15.93 18.53
C LYS A 9 -11.62 -16.80 18.82
N THR A 10 -12.73 -16.14 19.15
CA THR A 10 -14.03 -16.78 19.39
C THR A 10 -14.98 -16.68 18.21
N LYS A 11 -14.60 -15.94 17.16
CA LYS A 11 -15.39 -15.76 15.93
C LYS A 11 -14.59 -16.23 14.72
N PRO A 12 -15.22 -16.96 13.77
CA PRO A 12 -14.58 -17.34 12.51
C PRO A 12 -14.07 -16.13 11.73
N GLN A 13 -12.98 -16.33 11.00
CA GLN A 13 -12.35 -15.36 10.10
C GLN A 13 -12.46 -15.88 8.67
N ARG A 14 -12.72 -14.98 7.71
CA ARG A 14 -12.88 -15.33 6.30
C ARG A 14 -11.79 -14.66 5.46
N MET A 15 -11.17 -15.45 4.59
CA MET A 15 -10.24 -14.98 3.56
C MET A 15 -10.87 -15.15 2.18
N TYR A 16 -10.81 -14.09 1.40
CA TYR A 16 -11.20 -14.09 -0.01
C TYR A 16 -9.94 -13.81 -0.83
N TYR A 17 -9.67 -14.65 -1.82
CA TYR A 17 -8.57 -14.48 -2.77
C TYR A 17 -9.16 -14.26 -4.15
N PHE A 18 -8.68 -13.22 -4.82
CA PHE A 18 -9.09 -12.87 -6.18
C PHE A 18 -7.83 -12.74 -7.03
N GLY A 19 -7.65 -13.64 -7.99
CA GLY A 19 -6.63 -13.51 -9.04
C GLY A 19 -7.27 -12.83 -10.24
N THR A 20 -7.13 -11.51 -10.35
CA THR A 20 -7.71 -10.73 -11.45
C THR A 20 -6.79 -9.59 -11.85
N ASP A 21 -6.92 -9.17 -13.09
CA ASP A 21 -6.41 -7.89 -13.55
C ASP A 21 -7.21 -6.74 -12.90
N VAL A 22 -6.46 -5.80 -12.31
CA VAL A 22 -6.93 -4.63 -11.57
C VAL A 22 -6.68 -3.32 -12.34
N GLU A 23 -6.24 -3.38 -13.59
CA GLU A 23 -6.19 -2.22 -14.49
C GLU A 23 -7.59 -1.64 -14.68
N ASP A 24 -7.70 -0.31 -14.75
CA ASP A 24 -8.96 0.43 -14.78
C ASP A 24 -9.89 -0.04 -15.91
N GLY A 25 -9.36 -0.31 -17.10
CA GLY A 25 -10.13 -0.84 -18.22
C GLY A 25 -10.83 -2.16 -17.87
N LYS A 26 -10.12 -3.03 -17.17
CA LYS A 26 -10.61 -4.33 -16.71
C LYS A 26 -11.43 -4.25 -15.44
N MET A 27 -11.19 -3.27 -14.57
CA MET A 27 -11.95 -3.10 -13.32
C MET A 27 -13.35 -2.52 -13.55
N LYS A 28 -13.53 -1.69 -14.59
CA LYS A 28 -14.85 -1.17 -14.97
C LYS A 28 -15.84 -2.26 -15.34
N GLU A 29 -15.35 -3.41 -15.80
CA GLU A 29 -16.16 -4.60 -16.11
C GLU A 29 -16.48 -5.43 -14.84
N LYS A 30 -15.90 -5.10 -13.68
CA LYS A 30 -15.98 -5.88 -12.43
C LYS A 30 -16.53 -5.05 -11.26
N MET A 31 -17.59 -4.28 -11.49
CA MET A 31 -18.14 -3.37 -10.48
C MET A 31 -18.73 -4.09 -9.26
N GLU A 32 -19.11 -5.36 -9.41
CA GLU A 32 -19.49 -6.24 -8.30
C GLU A 32 -18.33 -6.52 -7.34
N LEU A 33 -17.09 -6.64 -7.85
CA LEU A 33 -15.90 -6.75 -7.00
C LEU A 33 -15.65 -5.44 -6.24
N VAL A 34 -15.83 -4.29 -6.92
CA VAL A 34 -15.75 -2.97 -6.29
C VAL A 34 -16.78 -2.84 -5.17
N ALA A 35 -18.04 -3.20 -5.43
CA ALA A 35 -19.12 -3.19 -4.44
C ALA A 35 -18.84 -4.14 -3.27
N PHE A 36 -18.32 -5.33 -3.57
CA PHE A 36 -17.91 -6.30 -2.56
C PHE A 36 -16.83 -5.72 -1.63
N ILE A 37 -15.77 -5.13 -2.17
CA ILE A 37 -14.72 -4.47 -1.36
C ILE A 37 -15.31 -3.34 -0.50
N LYS A 38 -16.18 -2.51 -1.08
CA LYS A 38 -16.83 -1.40 -0.36
C LYS A 38 -17.71 -1.88 0.80
N SER A 39 -18.35 -3.03 0.67
CA SER A 39 -19.29 -3.58 1.67
C SER A 39 -18.67 -3.84 3.05
N PHE A 40 -17.35 -4.02 3.15
CA PHE A 40 -16.70 -4.30 4.43
C PHE A 40 -16.53 -3.01 5.27
N PRO A 41 -16.87 -3.01 6.57
CA PRO A 41 -16.55 -1.89 7.45
C PRO A 41 -15.09 -1.89 7.89
N ASN A 42 -14.58 -0.75 8.37
CA ASN A 42 -13.29 -0.63 9.08
C ASN A 42 -12.09 -1.24 8.35
N LYS A 43 -11.92 -0.90 7.08
CA LYS A 43 -10.90 -1.50 6.22
C LYS A 43 -9.50 -0.96 6.55
N LEU A 44 -8.52 -1.86 6.41
CA LEU A 44 -7.09 -1.60 6.47
C LEU A 44 -6.46 -2.19 5.21
N THR A 45 -5.45 -1.54 4.66
CA THR A 45 -4.80 -1.98 3.42
C THR A 45 -3.35 -2.37 3.69
N LEU A 46 -2.94 -3.52 3.17
CA LEU A 46 -1.56 -3.96 3.10
C LEU A 46 -1.14 -3.98 1.63
N ILE A 47 -0.02 -3.34 1.29
CA ILE A 47 0.60 -3.41 -0.04
C ILE A 47 2.03 -3.90 0.11
N LYS A 48 2.43 -4.82 -0.76
CA LYS A 48 3.75 -5.47 -0.74
C LYS A 48 4.21 -5.71 -2.17
N SER A 49 5.36 -5.15 -2.56
CA SER A 49 5.98 -5.44 -3.86
C SER A 49 4.98 -5.37 -5.03
N ALA A 50 4.19 -4.30 -5.09
CA ALA A 50 3.08 -4.14 -6.03
C ALA A 50 3.50 -3.60 -7.39
N SER A 51 4.73 -3.88 -7.84
CA SER A 51 5.26 -3.46 -9.16
C SER A 51 5.05 -1.97 -9.50
N TYR A 52 4.91 -1.10 -8.49
CA TYR A 52 4.61 0.33 -8.63
C TYR A 52 3.33 0.65 -9.43
N ILE A 53 2.39 -0.30 -9.58
CA ILE A 53 1.21 -0.13 -10.45
C ILE A 53 0.32 1.05 -10.02
N LEU A 54 0.25 1.33 -8.71
CA LEU A 54 -0.55 2.43 -8.17
C LEU A 54 0.07 3.82 -8.45
N HIS A 55 1.27 3.88 -9.04
CA HIS A 55 1.85 5.12 -9.55
C HIS A 55 1.26 5.49 -10.92
N ASN A 56 0.78 4.50 -11.66
CA ASN A 56 0.33 4.66 -13.05
C ASN A 56 -1.13 5.17 -13.11
N THR A 57 -1.45 5.91 -14.16
CA THR A 57 -2.79 6.43 -14.47
C THR A 57 -3.79 5.37 -14.94
N ASN A 58 -3.33 4.16 -15.24
CA ASN A 58 -4.20 3.04 -15.61
C ASN A 58 -4.76 2.27 -14.39
N PHE A 59 -4.40 2.65 -13.16
CA PHE A 59 -4.84 1.97 -11.93
C PHE A 59 -5.50 2.94 -10.93
N VAL A 60 -6.14 4.00 -11.44
CA VAL A 60 -6.78 5.04 -10.64
C VAL A 60 -7.90 4.46 -9.80
N LEU A 61 -8.73 3.58 -10.35
CA LEU A 61 -9.86 2.99 -9.63
C LEU A 61 -9.39 2.20 -8.41
N MET A 62 -8.35 1.38 -8.56
CA MET A 62 -7.79 0.62 -7.45
C MET A 62 -7.09 1.53 -6.42
N ARG A 63 -6.35 2.55 -6.89
CA ARG A 63 -5.74 3.55 -6.00
C ARG A 63 -6.80 4.30 -5.19
N ASP A 64 -7.90 4.70 -5.81
CA ASP A 64 -8.99 5.41 -5.15
C ASP A 64 -9.76 4.51 -4.18
N LEU A 65 -9.95 3.23 -4.51
CA LEU A 65 -10.49 2.26 -3.56
C LEU A 65 -9.60 2.18 -2.30
N VAL A 66 -8.29 2.07 -2.46
CA VAL A 66 -7.36 2.07 -1.32
C VAL A 66 -7.49 3.36 -0.53
N LEU A 67 -7.39 4.53 -1.17
CA LEU A 67 -7.36 5.82 -0.49
C LEU A 67 -8.70 6.18 0.18
N ASN A 68 -9.83 5.90 -0.47
CA ASN A 68 -11.13 6.35 0.00
C ASN A 68 -11.74 5.40 1.03
N GLU A 69 -11.50 4.10 0.88
CA GLU A 69 -12.25 3.09 1.62
C GLU A 69 -11.52 2.58 2.88
N THR A 70 -10.22 2.85 3.00
CA THR A 70 -9.40 2.38 4.13
C THR A 70 -9.17 3.46 5.18
N SER A 71 -8.84 3.05 6.41
CA SER A 71 -8.47 3.95 7.51
C SER A 71 -6.96 4.01 7.76
N ALA A 72 -6.24 2.96 7.38
CA ALA A 72 -4.78 2.90 7.40
C ALA A 72 -4.22 2.04 6.27
N ILE A 73 -3.00 2.38 5.84
CA ILE A 73 -2.25 1.66 4.82
C ILE A 73 -0.89 1.28 5.41
N LEU A 74 -0.50 0.01 5.29
CA LEU A 74 0.87 -0.45 5.47
C LEU A 74 1.42 -0.80 4.09
N GLN A 75 2.47 -0.10 3.64
CA GLN A 75 3.03 -0.29 2.30
C GLN A 75 4.54 -0.06 2.28
N ASP A 76 5.21 -0.68 1.32
CA ASP A 76 6.54 -0.21 0.88
C ASP A 76 6.40 0.94 -0.12
N ASP A 77 7.54 1.36 -0.66
CA ASP A 77 7.65 2.38 -1.70
C ASP A 77 7.01 2.00 -3.05
N THR A 78 6.49 0.77 -3.18
CA THR A 78 5.79 0.31 -4.39
C THR A 78 4.28 0.55 -4.39
N GLY A 79 3.74 0.99 -3.25
CA GLY A 79 2.31 1.24 -3.08
C GLY A 79 1.84 2.58 -3.66
N VAL A 80 0.95 3.26 -2.94
CA VAL A 80 0.53 4.62 -3.33
C VAL A 80 1.70 5.58 -3.12
N ARG A 81 1.93 6.48 -4.08
CA ARG A 81 3.01 7.47 -3.99
C ARG A 81 2.92 8.29 -2.70
N TYR A 82 4.08 8.56 -2.11
CA TYR A 82 4.21 9.40 -0.93
C TYR A 82 3.63 10.80 -1.15
N GLU A 83 3.85 11.39 -2.33
CA GLU A 83 3.29 12.70 -2.69
C GLU A 83 1.76 12.69 -2.65
N THR A 84 1.11 11.68 -3.24
CA THR A 84 -0.35 11.54 -3.25
C THR A 84 -0.93 11.37 -1.84
N LEU A 85 -0.25 10.62 -0.96
CA LEU A 85 -0.66 10.49 0.43
C LEU A 85 -0.54 11.82 1.20
N LYS A 86 0.52 12.60 0.93
CA LYS A 86 0.71 13.92 1.53
C LYS A 86 -0.35 14.93 1.07
N GLU A 87 -0.68 14.95 -0.22
CA GLU A 87 -1.74 15.79 -0.79
C GLU A 87 -3.10 15.53 -0.14
N GLN A 88 -3.36 14.27 0.25
CA GLN A 88 -4.58 13.88 0.95
C GLN A 88 -4.47 13.96 2.48
N ASN A 89 -3.46 14.65 3.02
CA ASN A 89 -3.25 14.90 4.45
C ASN A 89 -3.13 13.63 5.31
N TRP A 90 -2.64 12.53 4.74
CA TRP A 90 -2.34 11.33 5.53
C TRP A 90 -1.21 11.59 6.51
N GLN A 91 -1.33 11.01 7.70
CA GLN A 91 -0.24 10.94 8.68
C GLN A 91 0.64 9.75 8.31
N ILE A 92 1.90 10.00 7.97
CA ILE A 92 2.83 8.99 7.46
C ILE A 92 3.98 8.80 8.45
N GLN A 93 4.15 7.58 8.95
CA GLN A 93 5.31 7.16 9.72
C GLN A 93 6.25 6.36 8.82
N LEU A 94 7.51 6.81 8.72
CA LEU A 94 8.56 6.14 7.96
C LEU A 94 9.34 5.13 8.81
N TYR A 95 9.72 4.02 8.18
CA TYR A 95 10.56 2.98 8.75
C TYR A 95 11.68 2.59 7.77
N GLY A 96 12.83 2.21 8.30
CA GLY A 96 13.95 1.68 7.51
C GLY A 96 14.67 2.74 6.68
N LYS A 97 14.94 2.41 5.42
CA LYS A 97 15.73 3.23 4.48
C LYS A 97 15.08 3.21 3.10
N TYR A 98 14.95 4.37 2.49
CA TYR A 98 14.58 4.46 1.08
C TYR A 98 15.82 4.47 0.20
N ALA A 99 15.80 3.62 -0.82
CA ALA A 99 16.81 3.58 -1.86
C ALA A 99 16.14 3.77 -3.22
N ARG A 100 16.96 3.85 -4.27
CA ARG A 100 16.43 3.89 -5.62
C ARG A 100 15.70 2.57 -5.92
N PRO A 101 14.46 2.62 -6.43
CA PRO A 101 13.72 1.45 -6.91
C PRO A 101 14.56 0.54 -7.80
N VAL A 102 14.25 -0.76 -7.76
CA VAL A 102 14.87 -1.74 -8.66
C VAL A 102 14.64 -1.36 -10.13
N ALA A 103 15.67 -1.57 -10.96
CA ALA A 103 15.71 -1.05 -12.32
C ALA A 103 14.62 -1.61 -13.24
N ASP A 104 14.08 -2.79 -12.91
CA ASP A 104 13.06 -3.51 -13.71
C ASP A 104 11.79 -2.70 -13.97
N PHE A 105 11.48 -1.72 -13.11
CA PHE A 105 10.27 -0.92 -13.22
C PHE A 105 10.51 0.49 -13.77
N GLY A 106 11.73 0.81 -14.22
CA GLY A 106 12.02 2.09 -14.87
C GLY A 106 12.12 3.29 -13.91
N SER A 107 12.60 4.42 -14.42
CA SER A 107 12.96 5.60 -13.61
C SER A 107 11.78 6.36 -12.99
N TYR A 108 10.57 6.22 -13.54
CA TYR A 108 9.37 6.91 -13.06
C TYR A 108 8.94 6.47 -11.64
N THR A 109 9.45 5.32 -11.18
CA THR A 109 9.17 4.74 -9.86
C THR A 109 9.85 5.50 -8.73
N PHE A 110 10.92 6.24 -9.02
CA PHE A 110 11.59 7.05 -8.02
C PHE A 110 10.66 8.16 -7.51
N GLN A 111 10.61 8.32 -6.19
CA GLN A 111 9.82 9.31 -5.48
C GLN A 111 10.73 10.38 -4.85
N PRO A 112 10.90 11.55 -5.49
CA PRO A 112 11.76 12.60 -4.97
C PRO A 112 11.34 13.10 -3.58
N ALA A 113 10.04 13.26 -3.31
CA ALA A 113 9.59 13.76 -2.02
C ALA A 113 9.71 12.68 -0.92
N LEU A 114 9.54 11.40 -1.25
CA LEU A 114 9.84 10.31 -0.32
C LEU A 114 11.34 10.30 0.02
N ASN A 115 12.20 10.43 -0.98
CA ASN A 115 13.65 10.51 -0.77
C ASN A 115 14.02 11.68 0.16
N GLN A 116 13.46 12.87 -0.11
CA GLN A 116 13.66 14.03 0.74
C GLN A 116 13.13 13.81 2.17
N ALA A 117 11.98 13.15 2.32
CA ALA A 117 11.41 12.83 3.62
C ALA A 117 12.33 11.92 4.44
N TYR A 118 12.94 10.90 3.82
CA TYR A 118 13.93 10.03 4.47
C TYR A 118 15.23 10.75 4.85
N GLN A 119 15.60 11.83 4.16
CA GLN A 119 16.79 12.63 4.48
C GLN A 119 16.55 13.68 5.57
N THR A 120 15.31 14.14 5.73
CA THR A 120 14.98 15.30 6.58
C THR A 120 14.22 14.93 7.85
N THR A 121 13.54 13.78 7.87
CA THR A 121 12.75 13.35 9.03
C THR A 121 13.65 12.76 10.10
N LYS A 122 13.52 13.26 11.34
CA LYS A 122 14.26 12.72 12.49
C LYS A 122 13.61 11.50 13.13
N ASP A 123 12.31 11.30 12.92
CA ASP A 123 11.51 10.25 13.57
C ASP A 123 11.39 8.97 12.72
N ILE A 124 12.39 8.64 11.90
CA ILE A 124 12.39 7.41 11.12
C ILE A 124 12.66 6.24 12.08
N LYS A 125 11.76 5.25 12.12
CA LYS A 125 11.90 4.10 13.01
C LYS A 125 12.78 3.03 12.37
N LYS A 126 13.54 2.31 13.19
CA LYS A 126 14.35 1.17 12.74
C LYS A 126 13.44 0.03 12.28
N LEU A 127 13.85 -0.66 11.20
CA LEU A 127 13.23 -1.88 10.73
C LEU A 127 14.28 -3.00 10.76
N ASN A 128 13.98 -4.10 11.45
CA ASN A 128 14.92 -5.22 11.65
C ASN A 128 14.63 -6.43 10.73
N PHE A 129 13.80 -6.23 9.72
CA PHE A 129 13.44 -7.23 8.72
C PHE A 129 13.32 -6.55 7.36
N THR A 130 13.42 -7.35 6.30
CA THR A 130 13.32 -6.83 4.94
C THR A 130 11.89 -6.91 4.42
N TYR A 131 11.54 -5.99 3.53
CA TYR A 131 10.21 -5.89 2.91
C TYR A 131 10.37 -5.25 1.52
N GLY A 132 9.43 -5.49 0.60
CA GLY A 132 9.53 -5.01 -0.78
C GLY A 132 10.56 -5.75 -1.66
N TYR A 133 10.94 -5.12 -2.77
CA TYR A 133 11.86 -5.68 -3.78
C TYR A 133 13.34 -5.66 -3.34
N HIS A 134 13.69 -4.81 -2.37
CA HIS A 134 15.04 -4.77 -1.78
C HIS A 134 15.27 -5.85 -0.71
N TRP A 135 14.59 -7.00 -0.80
CA TRP A 135 14.60 -8.03 0.26
C TRP A 135 15.98 -8.65 0.54
N LYS A 136 16.92 -8.57 -0.41
CA LYS A 136 18.31 -9.02 -0.27
C LYS A 136 19.24 -7.98 0.37
N THR A 137 18.77 -6.76 0.62
CA THR A 137 19.55 -5.67 1.21
C THR A 137 18.81 -5.09 2.42
N ASP A 138 19.45 -4.19 3.16
CA ASP A 138 18.81 -3.44 4.26
C ASP A 138 18.11 -2.16 3.78
N ASN A 139 17.99 -1.97 2.46
CA ASN A 139 17.32 -0.82 1.83
C ASN A 139 15.79 -1.00 1.77
N THR A 140 15.20 -1.36 2.90
CA THR A 140 13.74 -1.52 3.00
C THR A 140 13.10 -0.21 3.43
N SER A 141 12.24 0.32 2.55
CA SER A 141 11.32 1.41 2.88
C SER A 141 9.97 0.83 3.29
N LEU A 142 9.44 1.28 4.41
CA LEU A 142 8.11 0.88 4.87
C LEU A 142 7.41 2.09 5.48
N MET A 143 6.14 2.25 5.14
CA MET A 143 5.29 3.36 5.54
C MET A 143 4.05 2.83 6.23
N ILE A 144 3.73 3.40 7.40
CA ILE A 144 2.40 3.30 7.99
C ILE A 144 1.69 4.63 7.81
N CYS A 145 0.66 4.63 6.99
CA CYS A 145 -0.15 5.80 6.67
C CYS A 145 -1.49 5.68 7.39
N ARG A 146 -1.93 6.72 8.10
CA ARG A 146 -3.24 6.78 8.75
C ARG A 146 -4.00 8.01 8.29
N LYS A 147 -5.32 7.86 8.08
CA LYS A 147 -6.16 9.04 7.87
C LYS A 147 -6.11 9.94 9.10
N PRO A 148 -6.17 11.27 8.93
CA PRO A 148 -6.35 12.16 10.05
C PRO A 148 -7.63 11.77 10.79
N LYS A 149 -7.57 11.80 12.12
CA LYS A 149 -8.79 11.66 12.94
C LYS A 149 -9.70 12.84 12.58
N LYS A 150 -10.95 12.55 12.23
CA LYS A 150 -11.99 13.57 12.15
C LYS A 150 -12.26 14.15 13.52
#